data_AF-A0A1H2CV36-F1
#
_entry.id   AF-A0A1H2CV36-F1
#
_cell.length_a   1.000
_cell.length_b   1.000
_cell.length_c   1.000
_cell.angle_alpha   90.00
_cell.angle_beta   90.00
_cell.angle_gamma   90.00
#
_symmetry.space_group_name_H-M   'P 1'
#
loop_
_entity.id
_entity.type
_entity.pdbx_description
1 polymer ?
#
loop_
_entity_poly.entity_id
_entity_poly.type
_entity_poly.pdbx_seq_one_letter_code
_entity_poly.pdbx_strand_id
1 'polypeptide(L)'
;MTSAYGDGMRNEVSAEGSAFATLLRDARRNRGETQDDVILATGVSRSTYLRWEAGGVDSPNLKQVRDVCRFLGIHPGHAGIALGLMSREDLGLSPEPFDPVVVKAGTILADENQPARARAALRKALQAALDMWRAAADLPEPKEPRGADLMPRRRNIR
;
A
#
# COMPACT_ATOMS: atom_id res chain seq x y z
N MET A 1 30.67 37.73 28.20
CA MET A 1 30.07 37.42 26.87
C MET A 1 30.61 36.08 26.42
N THR A 2 29.93 35.01 26.77
CA THR A 2 30.33 33.64 26.45
C THR A 2 29.26 33.07 25.54
N SER A 3 29.66 32.75 24.32
CA SER A 3 28.82 32.27 23.22
C SER A 3 28.07 31.01 23.61
N ALA A 4 26.74 31.10 23.68
CA ALA A 4 25.80 29.99 23.89
C ALA A 4 25.35 29.38 22.56
N TYR A 5 26.26 29.21 21.60
CA TYR A 5 26.00 28.53 20.33
C TYR A 5 26.62 27.13 20.38
N GLY A 6 25.94 26.17 21.01
CA GLY A 6 26.47 24.80 21.05
C GLY A 6 25.73 23.80 21.91
N ASP A 7 24.41 23.89 22.08
CA ASP A 7 23.68 22.90 22.89
C ASP A 7 22.18 22.83 22.55
N GLY A 8 21.78 22.26 21.40
CA GLY A 8 20.33 22.04 21.20
C GLY A 8 19.82 21.42 19.91
N MET A 9 20.60 21.34 18.82
CA MET A 9 20.13 20.71 17.58
C MET A 9 20.48 19.21 17.56
N ARG A 10 20.04 18.46 18.58
CA ARG A 10 19.80 17.03 18.36
C ARG A 10 18.53 17.00 17.52
N ASN A 11 18.66 16.74 16.22
CA ASN A 11 17.51 16.50 15.34
C ASN A 11 16.65 15.41 15.99
N GLU A 12 15.58 15.82 16.68
CA GLU A 12 14.55 14.90 17.10
C GLU A 12 13.96 14.32 15.81
N VAL A 13 14.15 13.02 15.64
CA VAL A 13 13.60 12.31 14.48
C VAL A 13 12.08 12.46 14.56
N SER A 14 11.50 13.18 13.61
CA SER A 14 10.04 13.33 13.52
C SER A 14 9.39 11.96 13.26
N ALA A 15 8.11 11.83 13.62
CA ALA A 15 7.37 10.60 13.37
C ALA A 15 7.34 10.26 11.86
N GLU A 16 7.19 11.31 11.03
CA GLU A 16 7.23 11.25 9.57
C GLU A 16 8.62 10.83 9.07
N GLY A 17 9.68 11.43 9.63
CA GLY A 17 11.05 11.05 9.33
C GLY A 17 11.31 9.57 9.62
N SER A 18 10.85 9.08 10.78
CA SER A 18 10.95 7.67 11.18
C SER A 18 10.16 6.73 10.25
N ALA A 19 8.95 7.12 9.85
CA ALA A 19 8.11 6.34 8.95
C ALA A 19 8.75 6.22 7.55
N PHE A 20 9.23 7.34 7.00
CA PHE A 20 9.91 7.34 5.71
C PHE A 20 11.23 6.56 5.74
N ALA A 21 12.02 6.70 6.81
CA ALA A 21 13.24 5.92 7.02
C ALA A 21 12.98 4.42 7.05
N THR A 22 11.89 3.99 7.69
CA THR A 22 11.49 2.58 7.75
C THR A 22 11.07 2.08 6.37
N LEU A 23 10.23 2.84 5.67
CA LEU A 23 9.79 2.53 4.30
C LEU A 23 10.98 2.33 3.34
N LEU A 24 11.99 3.21 3.39
CA LEU A 24 13.19 3.09 2.56
C LEU A 24 14.00 1.84 2.90
N ARG A 25 14.28 1.62 4.19
CA ARG A 25 15.09 0.47 4.65
C ARG A 25 14.45 -0.86 4.28
N ASP A 26 13.14 -0.99 4.47
CA ASP A 26 12.42 -2.22 4.17
C ASP A 26 12.38 -2.48 2.66
N ALA A 27 12.05 -1.48 1.86
CA ALA A 27 12.04 -1.62 0.40
C ALA A 27 13.42 -1.97 -0.16
N ARG A 28 14.48 -1.35 0.37
CA ARG A 28 15.85 -1.64 -0.01
C ARG A 28 16.26 -3.07 0.35
N ARG A 29 16.01 -3.50 1.60
CA ARG A 29 16.34 -4.86 2.08
C ARG A 29 15.58 -5.95 1.32
N ASN A 30 14.29 -5.73 1.04
CA ASN A 30 13.47 -6.68 0.28
C ASN A 30 13.96 -6.88 -1.15
N ARG A 31 14.72 -5.93 -1.69
CA ARG A 31 15.34 -6.01 -3.01
C ARG A 31 16.79 -6.49 -2.98
N GLY A 32 17.37 -6.70 -1.79
CA GLY A 32 18.77 -7.05 -1.64
C GLY A 32 19.75 -5.93 -1.97
N GLU A 33 19.27 -4.68 -2.03
CA GLU A 33 20.07 -3.52 -2.44
C GLU A 33 20.88 -2.98 -1.24
N THR A 34 22.10 -2.52 -1.49
CA THR A 34 22.89 -1.76 -0.52
C THR A 34 22.53 -0.28 -0.58
N GLN A 35 22.96 0.50 0.43
CA GLN A 35 22.76 1.96 0.38
C GLN A 35 23.51 2.57 -0.82
N ASP A 36 24.70 2.06 -1.13
CA ASP A 36 25.53 2.55 -2.23
C ASP A 36 24.89 2.24 -3.59
N ASP A 37 24.20 1.10 -3.74
CA ASP A 37 23.44 0.78 -4.97
C ASP A 37 22.34 1.82 -5.23
N VAL A 38 21.58 2.20 -4.21
CA VAL A 38 20.54 3.22 -4.32
C VAL A 38 21.12 4.59 -4.66
N ILE A 39 22.23 4.96 -4.01
CA ILE A 39 22.94 6.22 -4.26
C ILE A 39 23.42 6.29 -5.71
N LEU A 40 24.08 5.23 -6.20
CA LEU A 40 24.59 5.15 -7.56
C LEU A 40 23.46 5.18 -8.60
N ALA A 41 22.38 4.44 -8.38
CA ALA A 41 21.28 4.34 -9.33
C ALA A 41 20.43 5.62 -9.43
N THR A 42 20.33 6.39 -8.34
CA THR A 42 19.41 7.54 -8.26
C THR A 42 20.12 8.88 -8.36
N GLY A 43 21.44 8.91 -8.15
CA GLY A 43 22.24 10.13 -8.12
C GLY A 43 21.97 11.03 -6.91
N VAL A 44 21.23 10.54 -5.91
CA VAL A 44 21.07 11.25 -4.64
C VAL A 44 22.41 11.24 -3.90
N SER A 45 22.76 12.31 -3.19
CA SER A 45 24.03 12.33 -2.45
C SER A 45 24.02 11.28 -1.33
N ARG A 46 25.18 10.69 -1.04
CA ARG A 46 25.34 9.72 0.05
C ARG A 46 24.86 10.28 1.39
N SER A 47 25.28 11.51 1.73
CA SER A 47 24.87 12.19 2.95
C SER A 47 23.34 12.35 3.03
N THR A 48 22.70 12.74 1.92
CA THR A 48 21.24 12.86 1.85
C THR A 48 20.55 11.53 2.11
N TYR A 49 20.99 10.46 1.44
CA TYR A 49 20.35 9.15 1.57
C TYR A 49 20.52 8.54 2.97
N LEU A 50 21.73 8.59 3.54
CA LEU A 50 21.95 8.12 4.91
C LEU A 50 21.13 8.91 5.93
N ARG A 51 21.03 10.23 5.76
CA ARG A 51 20.18 11.05 6.63
C ARG A 51 18.71 10.65 6.53
N TRP A 52 18.22 10.34 5.32
CA TRP A 52 16.85 9.84 5.14
C TRP A 52 16.63 8.48 5.81
N GLU A 53 17.55 7.52 5.68
CA GLU A 53 17.43 6.23 6.39
C GLU A 53 17.60 6.35 7.91
N ALA A 54 18.20 7.44 8.40
CA ALA A 54 18.28 7.77 9.82
C ALA A 54 17.05 8.55 10.33
N GLY A 55 16.13 8.94 9.45
CA GLY A 55 14.91 9.67 9.79
C GLY A 55 15.04 11.20 9.80
N GLY A 56 16.16 11.76 9.36
CA GLY A 56 16.33 13.20 9.20
C GLY A 56 15.72 13.71 7.89
N VAL A 57 14.46 14.13 7.93
CA VAL A 57 13.70 14.55 6.74
C VAL A 57 12.82 15.76 7.04
N ASP A 58 13.40 16.96 7.01
CA ASP A 58 12.65 18.19 7.28
C ASP A 58 12.02 18.78 6.00
N SER A 59 12.72 18.70 4.88
CA SER A 59 12.29 19.23 3.58
C SER A 59 13.01 18.52 2.44
N PRO A 60 12.61 17.28 2.09
CA PRO A 60 13.29 16.53 1.06
C PRO A 60 12.96 17.10 -0.33
N ASN A 61 13.94 17.04 -1.23
CA ASN A 61 13.69 17.35 -2.63
C ASN A 61 12.77 16.27 -3.24
N LEU A 62 11.55 16.65 -3.65
CA LEU A 62 10.54 15.70 -4.14
C LEU A 62 10.95 14.96 -5.42
N LYS A 63 11.81 15.55 -6.26
CA LYS A 63 12.36 14.87 -7.43
C LYS A 63 13.25 13.71 -6.98
N GLN A 64 14.16 13.96 -6.03
CA GLN A 64 15.05 12.92 -5.48
C GLN A 64 14.25 11.83 -4.77
N VAL A 65 13.22 12.19 -3.99
CA VAL A 65 12.31 11.22 -3.36
C VAL A 65 11.67 10.33 -4.41
N ARG A 66 11.11 10.91 -5.48
CA ARG A 66 10.51 10.14 -6.58
C ARG A 66 11.50 9.21 -7.27
N ASP A 67 12.72 9.67 -7.52
CA ASP A 67 13.73 8.87 -8.21
C ASP A 67 14.17 7.67 -7.34
N VAL A 68 14.37 7.89 -6.03
CA VAL A 68 14.61 6.81 -5.05
C VAL A 68 13.41 5.86 -4.94
N CYS A 69 12.19 6.37 -4.83
CA CYS A 69 10.99 5.54 -4.74
C CYS A 69 10.80 4.70 -6.00
N ARG A 70 11.05 5.26 -7.19
CA ARG A 70 10.98 4.51 -8.46
C ARG A 70 12.00 3.37 -8.48
N PHE A 71 13.24 3.64 -8.09
CA PHE A 71 14.28 2.60 -8.03
C PHE A 71 13.91 1.47 -7.05
N LEU A 72 13.41 1.83 -5.88
CA LEU A 72 13.02 0.88 -4.83
C LEU A 72 11.64 0.23 -5.04
N GLY A 73 10.89 0.63 -6.07
CA GLY A 73 9.53 0.13 -6.31
C GLY A 73 8.50 0.59 -5.28
N ILE A 74 8.74 1.71 -4.59
CA ILE A 74 7.82 2.32 -3.63
C ILE A 74 6.76 3.13 -4.39
N HIS A 75 5.49 2.87 -4.10
CA HIS A 75 4.40 3.67 -4.65
C HIS A 75 4.47 5.13 -4.14
N PRO A 76 4.35 6.16 -5.00
CA PRO A 76 4.47 7.56 -4.59
C PRO A 76 3.52 7.98 -3.45
N GLY A 77 2.32 7.40 -3.40
CA GLY A 77 1.37 7.64 -2.32
C GLY A 77 1.86 7.16 -0.95
N HIS A 78 2.56 6.02 -0.87
CA HIS A 78 3.12 5.53 0.40
C HIS A 78 4.24 6.44 0.89
N ALA A 79 5.08 6.94 -0.01
CA ALA A 79 6.10 7.92 0.33
C ALA A 79 5.47 9.26 0.78
N GLY A 80 4.42 9.71 0.10
CA GLY A 80 3.67 10.91 0.49
C GLY A 80 3.07 10.81 1.90
N ILE A 81 2.46 9.67 2.23
CA ILE A 81 1.94 9.40 3.58
C ILE A 81 3.07 9.38 4.60
N ALA A 82 4.16 8.64 4.31
CA ALA A 82 5.28 8.52 5.23
C ALA A 82 5.97 9.88 5.50
N LEU A 83 5.96 10.79 4.51
CA LEU A 83 6.49 12.15 4.65
C LEU A 83 5.50 13.15 5.26
N GLY A 84 4.29 12.72 5.63
CA GLY A 84 3.25 13.62 6.17
C GLY A 84 2.68 14.60 5.14
N LEU A 85 2.91 14.38 3.83
CA LEU A 85 2.45 15.27 2.75
C LEU A 85 0.99 14.99 2.34
N MET A 86 0.45 13.84 2.72
CA MET A 86 -0.91 13.42 2.45
C MET A 86 -1.34 12.35 3.47
N SER A 87 -2.63 12.25 3.71
CA SER A 87 -3.25 11.17 4.47
C SER A 87 -3.58 9.98 3.55
N ARG A 88 -3.95 8.83 4.14
CA ARG A 88 -4.52 7.70 3.38
C ARG A 88 -5.85 8.07 2.71
N GLU A 89 -6.64 8.88 3.41
CA GLU A 89 -7.94 9.38 2.94
C GLU A 89 -7.79 10.24 1.67
N ASP A 90 -6.74 11.07 1.59
CA ASP A 90 -6.44 11.90 0.41
C ASP A 90 -6.19 11.07 -0.86
N LEU A 91 -5.76 9.82 -0.71
CA LEU A 91 -5.54 8.88 -1.81
C LEU A 91 -6.77 8.03 -2.13
N GLY A 92 -7.90 8.25 -1.44
CA GLY A 92 -9.06 7.36 -1.50
C GLY A 92 -8.78 5.96 -0.96
N LEU A 93 -7.65 5.78 -0.25
CA LEU A 93 -7.31 4.55 0.44
C LEU A 93 -8.03 4.61 1.78
N SER A 94 -9.28 4.15 1.81
CA SER A 94 -10.07 4.10 3.04
C SER A 94 -9.26 3.44 4.18
N PRO A 95 -9.27 3.99 5.40
CA PRO A 95 -8.58 3.42 6.55
C PRO A 95 -9.19 2.09 7.02
N GLU A 96 -10.33 1.67 6.46
CA GLU A 96 -10.93 0.37 6.74
C GLU A 96 -9.88 -0.72 6.51
N PRO A 97 -9.51 -1.48 7.57
CA PRO A 97 -8.58 -2.59 7.39
C PRO A 97 -9.17 -3.52 6.35
N PHE A 98 -8.32 -3.98 5.41
CA PHE A 98 -8.72 -5.07 4.53
C PHE A 98 -9.32 -6.18 5.37
N ASP A 99 -10.37 -6.81 4.85
CA ASP A 99 -10.98 -7.97 5.50
C ASP A 99 -9.86 -8.93 5.95
N PRO A 100 -9.88 -9.45 7.19
CA PRO A 100 -8.81 -10.30 7.72
C PRO A 100 -8.45 -11.47 6.81
N VAL A 101 -9.40 -11.98 6.02
CA VAL A 101 -9.18 -13.03 5.02
C VAL A 101 -8.29 -12.53 3.88
N VAL A 102 -8.51 -11.30 3.39
CA VAL A 102 -7.69 -10.67 2.35
C VAL A 102 -6.28 -10.41 2.85
N VAL A 103 -6.14 -9.91 4.09
CA VAL A 103 -4.83 -9.70 4.72
C VAL A 103 -4.07 -11.01 4.81
N LYS A 104 -4.70 -12.07 5.34
CA LYS A 104 -4.09 -13.39 5.49
C LYS A 104 -3.69 -14.00 4.14
N ALA A 105 -4.53 -13.85 3.12
CA ALA A 105 -4.20 -14.29 1.76
C ALA A 105 -2.99 -13.53 1.21
N GLY A 106 -2.93 -12.21 1.40
CA GLY A 106 -1.78 -11.38 1.04
C GLY A 106 -0.49 -11.85 1.70
N THR A 107 -0.51 -12.11 3.01
CA THR A 107 0.65 -12.62 3.75
C THR A 107 1.15 -13.96 3.19
N ILE A 108 0.26 -14.92 2.93
CA ILE A 108 0.63 -16.23 2.38
C ILE A 108 1.23 -16.11 0.97
N LEU A 109 0.71 -15.19 0.15
CA LEU A 109 1.21 -14.97 -1.21
C LEU A 109 2.59 -14.29 -1.24
N ALA A 110 2.87 -13.45 -0.25
CA ALA A 110 4.13 -12.73 -0.10
C ALA A 110 5.26 -13.59 0.52
N ASP A 111 4.93 -14.59 1.34
CA ASP A 111 5.92 -15.47 1.96
C ASP A 111 6.56 -16.43 0.94
N GLU A 112 7.86 -16.23 0.67
CA GLU A 112 8.63 -17.03 -0.29
C GLU A 112 8.88 -18.47 0.19
N ASN A 113 8.79 -18.72 1.51
CA ASN A 113 8.92 -20.06 2.07
C ASN A 113 7.68 -20.93 1.79
N GLN A 114 6.58 -20.32 1.32
CA GLN A 114 5.40 -21.08 0.92
C GLN A 114 5.62 -21.77 -0.43
N PRO A 115 5.20 -23.05 -0.56
CA PRO A 115 5.35 -23.80 -1.80
C PRO A 115 4.78 -23.03 -3.00
N ALA A 116 5.57 -22.88 -4.07
CA ALA A 116 5.17 -22.12 -5.25
C ALA A 116 3.82 -22.62 -5.83
N ARG A 117 3.59 -23.94 -5.82
CA ARG A 117 2.32 -24.55 -6.22
C ARG A 117 1.14 -24.10 -5.34
N ALA A 118 1.33 -24.00 -4.03
CA ALA A 118 0.28 -23.57 -3.10
C ALA A 118 -0.06 -22.09 -3.31
N ARG A 119 0.95 -21.23 -3.48
CA ARG A 119 0.74 -19.81 -3.82
C ARG A 119 0.04 -19.65 -5.17
N ALA A 120 0.42 -20.42 -6.18
CA ALA A 120 -0.24 -20.41 -7.49
C ALA A 120 -1.71 -20.86 -7.40
N ALA A 121 -1.99 -21.91 -6.63
CA ALA A 121 -3.37 -22.37 -6.39
C ALA A 121 -4.22 -21.30 -5.69
N LEU A 122 -3.67 -20.63 -4.67
CA LEU A 122 -4.35 -19.55 -3.97
C LEU A 122 -4.67 -18.37 -4.91
N ARG A 123 -3.72 -17.94 -5.76
CA ARG A 123 -3.99 -16.89 -6.76
C ARG A 123 -5.12 -17.30 -7.71
N LYS A 124 -5.10 -18.54 -8.20
CA LYS A 124 -6.15 -19.04 -9.11
C LYS A 124 -7.52 -19.07 -8.43
N ALA A 125 -7.58 -19.46 -7.15
CA ALA A 125 -8.81 -19.48 -6.38
C ALA A 125 -9.38 -18.07 -6.16
N LEU A 126 -8.53 -17.11 -5.81
CA LEU A 126 -8.93 -15.70 -5.65
C LEU A 126 -9.44 -15.12 -6.98
N GLN A 127 -8.77 -15.41 -8.09
CA GLN A 127 -9.20 -14.96 -9.41
C GLN A 127 -10.58 -15.54 -9.77
N ALA A 128 -10.78 -16.83 -9.56
CA ALA A 128 -12.07 -17.47 -9.81
C ALA A 128 -13.19 -16.86 -8.95
N ALA A 129 -12.91 -16.56 -7.67
CA ALA A 129 -13.87 -15.90 -6.79
C ALA A 129 -14.24 -14.49 -7.27
N LEU A 130 -13.26 -13.71 -7.76
CA LEU A 130 -13.51 -12.39 -8.34
C LEU A 130 -14.33 -12.47 -9.62
N ASP A 131 -14.03 -13.44 -10.50
CA ASP A 131 -14.77 -13.64 -11.74
C ASP A 131 -16.22 -14.06 -11.46
N MET A 132 -16.43 -14.94 -10.47
CA MET A 132 -17.76 -15.32 -9.99
C MET A 132 -18.53 -14.12 -9.43
N TRP A 133 -17.89 -13.30 -8.60
CA TRP A 133 -18.52 -12.10 -8.03
C TRP A 133 -18.92 -11.11 -9.12
N ARG A 134 -18.06 -10.86 -10.12
CA ARG A 134 -18.40 -9.99 -11.26
C ARG A 134 -19.59 -10.53 -12.04
N ALA A 135 -19.58 -11.82 -12.35
CA ALA A 135 -20.71 -12.45 -13.04
C ALA A 135 -22.02 -12.35 -12.25
N ALA A 136 -21.97 -12.38 -10.91
CA ALA A 136 -23.13 -12.19 -10.06
C ALA A 136 -23.55 -10.72 -9.93
N ALA A 137 -22.60 -9.79 -9.92
CA ALA A 137 -22.86 -8.34 -9.84
C ALA A 137 -23.49 -7.78 -11.13
N ASP A 138 -23.20 -8.40 -12.28
CA ASP A 138 -23.79 -8.06 -13.57
C ASP A 138 -25.20 -8.67 -13.79
N LEU A 139 -25.70 -9.48 -12.85
CA LEU A 139 -27.08 -9.97 -12.93
C LEU A 139 -28.04 -8.82 -12.64
N PRO A 140 -29.05 -8.58 -13.50
CA PRO A 140 -30.09 -7.62 -13.20
C PRO A 140 -30.78 -8.05 -11.91
N GLU A 141 -30.99 -7.11 -10.99
CA GLU A 141 -31.69 -7.42 -9.75
C GLU A 141 -33.02 -8.13 -10.07
N PRO A 142 -33.36 -9.21 -9.33
CA PRO A 142 -34.59 -9.92 -9.57
C PRO A 142 -35.74 -8.91 -9.43
N LYS A 143 -36.46 -8.67 -10.52
CA LYS A 143 -37.66 -7.82 -10.48
C LYS A 143 -38.58 -8.39 -9.41
N GLU A 144 -38.87 -7.60 -8.37
CA GLU A 144 -39.90 -7.97 -7.42
C GLU A 144 -41.16 -8.34 -8.22
N PRO A 145 -41.79 -9.49 -7.92
CA PRO A 145 -43.01 -9.88 -8.61
C PRO A 145 -44.04 -8.78 -8.36
N ARG A 146 -44.43 -8.07 -9.43
CA ARG A 146 -45.50 -7.08 -9.32
C ARG A 146 -46.75 -7.83 -8.89
N GLY A 147 -47.54 -7.27 -7.98
CA GLY A 147 -48.71 -7.96 -7.37
C GLY A 147 -49.73 -8.58 -8.34
N ALA A 148 -49.67 -8.28 -9.64
CA ALA A 148 -50.42 -8.96 -10.69
C ALA A 148 -49.96 -10.42 -10.96
N ASP A 149 -48.68 -10.74 -10.77
CA ASP A 149 -48.10 -12.08 -10.98
C ASP A 149 -48.39 -13.05 -9.82
N LEU A 150 -48.86 -12.53 -8.68
CA LEU A 150 -49.22 -13.31 -7.49
C LEU A 150 -50.70 -13.71 -7.43
N MET A 151 -51.51 -13.32 -8.43
CA MET A 151 -52.93 -13.66 -8.42
C MET A 151 -53.15 -15.12 -8.86
N PRO A 152 -53.82 -15.96 -8.05
CA PRO A 152 -54.11 -17.34 -8.43
C PRO A 152 -55.00 -17.35 -9.68
N ARG A 153 -54.56 -18.07 -10.72
CA ARG A 153 -55.37 -18.31 -11.93
C ARG A 153 -56.70 -18.91 -11.50
N ARG A 154 -57.79 -18.13 -11.61
CA ARG A 154 -59.14 -18.62 -11.34
C ARG A 154 -59.39 -19.81 -12.28
N ARG A 155 -59.49 -21.02 -11.70
CA ARG A 155 -59.92 -22.21 -12.44
C ARG A 155 -61.37 -21.99 -12.83
N ASN A 156 -61.64 -21.89 -14.13
CA ASN A 156 -62.98 -22.05 -14.65
C ASN A 156 -63.38 -23.50 -14.45
N ILE A 157 -64.26 -23.75 -13.49
CA ILE A 157 -65.00 -25.00 -13.37
C ILE A 157 -66.14 -24.90 -14.39
N ARG A 158 -66.14 -25.82 -15.36
CA ARG A 158 -67.27 -26.07 -16.27
C ARG A 158 -68.25 -27.03 -15.59
#